data_AF-A0A1G7RWT0-F1
#
_entry.id   AF-A0A1G7RWT0-F1
#
_cell.length_a   1.000
_cell.length_b   1.000
_cell.length_c   1.000
_cell.angle_alpha   90.00
_cell.angle_beta   90.00
_cell.angle_gamma   90.00
#
_symmetry.space_group_name_H-M   'P 1'
#
loop_
_entity.id
_entity.type
_entity.pdbx_description
1 polymer ?
#
loop_
_entity_poly.entity_id
_entity_poly.type
_entity_poly.pdbx_seq_one_letter_code
_entity_poly.pdbx_strand_id
1 'polypeptide(L)'
;MADDRSYEIHTFTNGDWKIQAFFDDKDLALLEAKRMIQSRRYPALRVTEEYWDDRNEVFRSRTIYRDNEVDRHNQQVAEKRAEVRREAEESRERRQARQQARRKPAKQQRFGDTYLGLALKGLGIFALGVIAIYLLNLVAGA
;
A
#
# COMPACT_ATOMS: atom_id res chain seq x y z
N MET A 1 -23.40 -21.97 -38.44
CA MET A 1 -22.54 -20.87 -38.93
C MET A 1 -21.20 -21.11 -38.30
N ALA A 2 -20.22 -21.54 -39.08
CA ALA A 2 -18.84 -21.58 -38.59
C ALA A 2 -18.43 -20.13 -38.33
N ASP A 3 -18.04 -19.83 -37.11
CA ASP A 3 -17.43 -18.55 -36.76
C ASP A 3 -16.15 -18.50 -37.61
N ASP A 4 -16.07 -17.60 -38.58
CA ASP A 4 -14.96 -17.50 -39.54
C ASP A 4 -13.75 -16.89 -38.83
N ARG A 5 -13.21 -17.65 -37.89
CA ARG A 5 -12.15 -17.27 -36.97
C ARG A 5 -11.01 -18.24 -37.06
N SER A 6 -9.81 -17.70 -37.18
CA SER A 6 -8.57 -18.44 -37.13
C SER A 6 -7.67 -17.86 -36.04
N TYR A 7 -6.87 -18.73 -35.44
CA TYR A 7 -5.95 -18.38 -34.37
C TYR A 7 -4.52 -18.71 -34.78
N GLU A 8 -3.67 -17.70 -34.84
CA GLU A 8 -2.28 -17.83 -35.24
C GLU A 8 -1.36 -17.65 -34.05
N ILE A 9 -0.42 -18.57 -33.86
CA ILE A 9 0.67 -18.42 -32.89
C ILE A 9 1.86 -17.81 -33.61
N HIS A 10 2.32 -16.65 -33.14
CA HIS A 10 3.52 -16.01 -33.64
C HIS A 10 4.61 -16.06 -32.57
N THR A 11 5.81 -16.45 -32.97
CA THR A 11 7.01 -16.41 -32.13
C THR A 11 7.94 -15.33 -32.62
N PHE A 12 8.58 -14.62 -31.68
CA PHE A 12 9.60 -13.64 -32.00
C PHE A 12 10.97 -14.32 -32.03
N THR A 13 11.62 -14.31 -33.20
CA THR A 13 12.94 -14.93 -33.39
C THR A 13 13.78 -14.05 -34.31
N ASN A 14 15.04 -13.80 -33.95
CA ASN A 14 16.00 -13.02 -34.75
C ASN A 14 15.50 -11.61 -35.16
N GLY A 15 14.70 -10.96 -34.31
CA GLY A 15 14.19 -9.60 -34.59
C GLY A 15 12.84 -9.55 -35.30
N ASP A 16 12.31 -10.70 -35.75
CA ASP A 16 11.08 -10.77 -36.54
C ASP A 16 10.01 -11.66 -35.89
N TRP A 17 8.75 -11.33 -36.18
CA TRP A 17 7.61 -12.18 -35.84
C TRP A 17 7.38 -13.21 -36.93
N LYS A 18 7.40 -14.50 -36.56
CA LYS A 18 7.11 -15.61 -37.47
C LYS A 18 5.90 -16.39 -37.00
N ILE A 19 5.01 -16.73 -37.93
CA ILE A 19 3.89 -17.64 -37.66
C ILE A 19 4.47 -19.04 -37.46
N GLN A 20 4.16 -19.65 -36.32
CA GLN A 20 4.64 -20.96 -35.94
C GLN A 20 3.57 -22.05 -36.15
N ALA A 21 2.30 -21.71 -35.93
CA ALA A 21 1.16 -22.61 -36.09
C ALA A 21 -0.14 -21.81 -36.24
N PHE A 22 -1.15 -22.44 -36.85
CA PHE A 22 -2.52 -21.93 -36.99
C PHE A 22 -3.51 -22.96 -36.41
N PHE A 23 -4.63 -22.48 -35.88
CA PHE A 23 -5.65 -23.28 -35.22
C PHE A 23 -7.04 -22.69 -35.50
N ASP A 24 -8.05 -23.55 -35.54
CA ASP A 24 -9.46 -23.14 -35.66
C ASP A 24 -10.12 -22.98 -34.28
N ASP A 25 -9.49 -23.53 -33.24
CA ASP A 25 -9.97 -23.50 -31.86
C ASP A 25 -9.08 -22.60 -30.99
N LYS A 26 -9.72 -21.65 -30.31
CA LYS A 26 -9.07 -20.70 -29.41
C LYS A 26 -8.36 -21.36 -28.24
N ASP A 27 -9.04 -22.28 -27.58
CA ASP A 27 -8.55 -22.89 -26.35
C ASP A 27 -7.36 -23.81 -26.65
N LEU A 28 -7.41 -24.51 -27.79
CA LEU A 28 -6.29 -25.29 -28.29
C LEU A 28 -5.08 -24.41 -28.62
N ALA A 29 -5.29 -23.29 -29.32
CA ALA A 29 -4.23 -22.33 -29.64
C ALA A 29 -3.57 -21.76 -28.37
N LEU A 30 -4.38 -21.42 -27.36
CA LEU A 30 -3.89 -20.89 -26.09
C LEU A 30 -3.16 -21.96 -25.27
N LEU A 31 -3.63 -23.21 -25.28
CA LEU A 31 -2.96 -24.32 -24.58
C LEU A 31 -1.59 -24.58 -25.20
N GLU A 32 -1.50 -24.59 -26.53
CA GLU A 32 -0.24 -24.79 -27.23
C GLU A 32 0.72 -23.61 -27.03
N ALA A 33 0.21 -22.38 -27.09
CA ALA A 33 0.99 -21.18 -26.77
C ALA A 33 1.60 -21.25 -25.35
N LYS A 34 0.82 -21.69 -24.36
CA LYS A 34 1.29 -21.91 -22.99
C LYS A 34 2.33 -23.04 -22.89
N ARG A 35 2.16 -24.13 -23.64
CA ARG A 35 3.15 -25.21 -23.71
C ARG A 35 4.47 -24.70 -24.30
N MET A 36 4.39 -23.91 -25.37
CA MET A 36 5.56 -23.34 -26.03
C MET A 36 6.31 -22.36 -25.13
N ILE A 37 5.61 -21.52 -24.37
CA ILE A 37 6.28 -20.55 -23.48
C ILE A 37 7.00 -21.24 -22.32
N GLN A 38 6.45 -22.35 -21.80
CA GLN A 38 7.09 -23.17 -20.77
C GLN A 38 8.43 -23.76 -21.23
N SER A 39 8.59 -24.03 -22.52
CA SER A 39 9.87 -24.52 -23.07
C SER A 39 11.00 -23.49 -23.00
N ARG A 40 10.68 -22.20 -22.80
CA ARG A 40 11.62 -21.05 -22.81
C ARG A 40 12.47 -20.92 -24.08
N ARG A 41 12.08 -21.58 -25.18
CA ARG A 41 12.80 -21.52 -26.46
C ARG A 41 12.65 -20.17 -27.17
N TYR A 42 11.56 -19.46 -26.91
CA TYR A 42 11.20 -18.23 -27.61
C TYR A 42 11.15 -17.04 -26.64
N PRO A 43 11.83 -15.92 -26.94
CA PRO A 43 11.88 -14.74 -26.07
C PRO A 43 10.52 -14.02 -25.97
N ALA A 44 9.72 -14.07 -27.03
CA ALA A 44 8.34 -13.58 -27.01
C ALA A 44 7.44 -14.43 -27.91
N LEU A 45 6.18 -14.51 -27.51
CA LEU A 45 5.12 -15.22 -28.19
C LEU A 45 3.82 -14.41 -28.13
N ARG A 46 3.02 -14.46 -29.18
CA ARG A 46 1.66 -13.92 -29.17
C ARG A 46 0.71 -14.84 -29.92
N VAL A 47 -0.56 -14.83 -29.53
CA VAL A 47 -1.64 -15.45 -30.30
C VAL A 47 -2.51 -14.33 -30.88
N THR A 48 -2.72 -14.39 -32.19
CA THR A 48 -3.57 -13.46 -32.94
C THR A 48 -4.83 -14.20 -33.37
N GLU A 49 -5.99 -13.62 -33.11
CA GLU A 49 -7.27 -14.04 -33.68
C GLU A 49 -7.52 -13.21 -34.94
N GLU A 50 -7.77 -13.85 -36.07
CA GLU A 50 -8.30 -13.22 -37.27
C GLU A 50 -9.78 -13.57 -37.39
N TYR A 51 -10.61 -12.57 -37.67
CA TYR A 51 -12.05 -12.75 -37.83
C TYR A 51 -12.60 -11.82 -38.90
N TRP A 52 -13.65 -12.26 -39.58
CA TRP A 52 -14.39 -11.44 -40.53
C TRP A 52 -15.32 -10.45 -39.80
N ASP A 53 -15.22 -9.16 -40.13
CA ASP A 53 -16.14 -8.12 -39.65
C ASP A 53 -17.23 -7.86 -40.71
N ASP A 54 -18.39 -8.49 -40.52
CA ASP A 54 -19.56 -8.37 -41.40
C ASP A 54 -19.99 -6.92 -41.67
N ARG A 55 -19.75 -5.99 -40.73
CA ARG A 55 -20.20 -4.60 -40.89
C ARG A 55 -19.37 -3.81 -41.88
N ASN A 56 -18.09 -4.16 -41.98
CA ASN A 56 -17.11 -3.43 -42.76
C ASN A 56 -16.60 -4.26 -43.95
N GLU A 57 -17.05 -5.51 -44.06
CA GLU A 57 -16.63 -6.48 -45.08
C GLU A 57 -15.09 -6.62 -45.17
N VAL A 58 -14.44 -6.71 -44.00
CA VAL A 58 -12.98 -6.82 -43.90
C VAL A 58 -12.55 -7.85 -42.86
N PHE A 59 -11.44 -8.53 -43.13
CA PHE A 59 -10.74 -9.33 -42.12
C PHE A 59 -10.03 -8.41 -41.13
N ARG A 60 -10.20 -8.69 -39.83
CA ARG A 60 -9.55 -7.98 -38.75
C ARG A 60 -8.76 -8.95 -37.90
N SER A 61 -7.59 -8.51 -37.47
CA SER A 61 -6.73 -9.30 -36.57
C SER A 61 -6.62 -8.62 -35.21
N ARG A 62 -6.71 -9.41 -34.13
CA ARG A 62 -6.56 -8.97 -32.75
C ARG A 62 -5.65 -9.92 -31.99
N THR A 63 -4.66 -9.39 -31.28
CA THR A 63 -3.89 -10.21 -30.34
C THR A 63 -4.74 -10.56 -29.11
N ILE A 64 -4.95 -11.86 -28.87
CA ILE A 64 -5.72 -12.39 -27.73
C ILE A 64 -4.83 -12.86 -26.59
N TYR A 65 -3.56 -13.16 -26.87
CA TYR A 65 -2.57 -13.55 -25.87
C TYR A 65 -1.20 -13.01 -26.25
N ARG A 66 -0.43 -12.59 -25.26
CA ARG A 66 0.94 -12.11 -25.42
C ARG A 66 1.75 -12.47 -24.19
N ASP A 67 2.93 -13.00 -24.42
CA ASP A 67 3.90 -13.32 -23.37
C ASP A 67 5.30 -13.00 -23.88
N ASN A 68 6.11 -12.37 -23.04
CA ASN A 68 7.50 -12.04 -23.33
C ASN A 68 8.33 -12.22 -22.06
N GLU A 69 9.58 -12.62 -22.25
CA GLU A 69 10.48 -12.89 -21.13
C GLU A 69 10.76 -11.63 -20.29
N VAL A 70 10.82 -10.47 -20.95
CA VAL A 70 11.08 -9.19 -20.30
C VAL A 70 9.93 -8.75 -19.40
N ASP A 71 8.66 -8.84 -19.83
CA ASP A 71 7.56 -8.42 -18.95
C ASP A 71 7.38 -9.39 -17.79
N ARG A 72 7.68 -10.68 -17.97
CA ARG A 72 7.71 -11.64 -16.85
C ARG A 72 8.75 -11.25 -15.79
N HIS A 73 9.96 -10.87 -16.21
CA HIS A 73 10.99 -10.42 -15.26
C HIS A 73 10.56 -9.13 -14.55
N ASN A 74 9.98 -8.18 -15.29
CA ASN A 74 9.49 -6.92 -14.74
C ASN A 74 8.34 -7.13 -13.74
N GLN A 75 7.41 -8.05 -14.02
CA GLN A 75 6.33 -8.42 -13.11
C GLN A 75 6.88 -9.01 -11.81
N GLN A 76 7.81 -9.96 -11.89
CA GLN A 76 8.44 -10.55 -10.70
C GLN A 76 9.19 -9.51 -9.86
N VAL A 77 9.86 -8.56 -10.50
CA VAL A 77 10.54 -7.46 -9.80
C VAL A 77 9.52 -6.51 -9.15
N ALA A 78 8.41 -6.22 -9.83
CA ALA A 78 7.34 -5.39 -9.29
C ALA A 78 6.69 -6.04 -8.06
N GLU A 79 6.41 -7.34 -8.10
CA GLU A 79 5.86 -8.11 -6.98
C GLU A 79 6.79 -8.11 -5.77
N LYS A 80 8.09 -8.41 -5.98
CA LYS A 80 9.09 -8.36 -4.90
C LYS A 80 9.20 -6.96 -4.29
N ARG A 81 9.16 -5.90 -5.11
CA ARG A 81 9.19 -4.51 -4.63
C ARG A 81 7.93 -4.17 -3.81
N ALA A 82 6.77 -4.70 -4.19
CA ALA A 82 5.53 -4.50 -3.45
C ALA A 82 5.57 -5.21 -2.08
N GLU A 83 6.11 -6.42 -2.02
CA GLU A 83 6.31 -7.17 -0.77
C GLU A 83 7.26 -6.45 0.18
N VAL A 84 8.43 -6.02 -0.31
CA VAL A 84 9.40 -5.23 0.49
C VAL A 84 8.78 -3.93 0.99
N ARG A 85 7.93 -3.27 0.19
CA ARG A 85 7.23 -2.06 0.61
C ARG A 85 6.26 -2.34 1.76
N ARG A 86 5.47 -3.42 1.67
CA ARG A 86 4.55 -3.85 2.73
C ARG A 86 5.29 -4.15 4.03
N GLU A 87 6.38 -4.92 3.96
CA GLU A 87 7.19 -5.24 5.14
C GLU A 87 7.79 -3.96 5.77
N ALA A 88 8.27 -3.03 4.93
CA ALA A 88 8.80 -1.76 5.39
C ALA A 88 7.71 -0.91 6.09
N GLU A 89 6.49 -0.87 5.57
CA GLU A 89 5.35 -0.16 6.17
C GLU A 89 4.97 -0.78 7.53
N GLU A 90 4.81 -2.10 7.60
CA GLU A 90 4.53 -2.80 8.86
C GLU A 90 5.62 -2.54 9.91
N SER A 91 6.90 -2.55 9.49
CA SER A 91 8.02 -2.27 10.38
C SER A 91 8.00 -0.83 10.93
N ARG A 92 7.58 0.13 10.11
CA ARG A 92 7.45 1.55 10.49
C ARG A 92 6.30 1.74 11.47
N GLU A 93 5.16 1.13 11.21
CA GLU A 93 4.00 1.16 12.10
C GLU A 93 4.33 0.56 13.47
N ARG A 94 4.98 -0.62 13.50
CA ARG A 94 5.45 -1.24 14.75
C ARG A 94 6.40 -0.34 15.53
N ARG A 95 7.32 0.37 14.84
CA ARG A 95 8.24 1.32 15.48
C ARG A 95 7.50 2.53 16.04
N GLN A 96 6.56 3.10 15.29
CA GLN A 96 5.76 4.23 15.73
C GLN A 96 4.88 3.87 16.94
N ALA A 97 4.20 2.71 16.91
CA ALA A 97 3.40 2.21 18.03
C ALA A 97 4.24 2.03 19.30
N ARG A 98 5.45 1.46 19.18
CA ARG A 98 6.40 1.33 20.30
C ARG A 98 6.86 2.68 20.85
N GLN A 99 7.11 3.66 19.99
CA GLN A 99 7.49 5.01 20.41
C GLN A 99 6.35 5.74 21.11
N GLN A 100 5.12 5.64 20.60
CA GLN A 100 3.94 6.21 21.24
C GLN A 100 3.66 5.56 22.60
N ALA A 101 3.76 4.24 22.72
CA ALA A 101 3.61 3.55 24.00
C ALA A 101 4.69 3.93 25.04
N ARG A 102 5.89 4.30 24.58
CA ARG A 102 6.97 4.81 25.44
C ARG A 102 6.80 6.27 25.86
N ARG A 103 6.04 7.06 25.10
CA ARG A 103 5.62 8.42 25.49
C ARG A 103 4.47 8.34 26.50
N LYS A 104 4.73 7.80 27.69
CA LYS A 104 3.83 7.98 28.83
C LYS A 104 3.82 9.47 29.21
N PRO A 105 2.66 10.04 29.62
CA PRO A 105 2.58 11.44 29.99
C PRO A 105 3.50 11.71 31.19
N ALA A 106 4.30 12.76 31.08
CA ALA A 106 5.11 13.26 32.18
C ALA A 106 4.20 13.43 33.41
N LYS A 107 4.54 12.75 34.50
CA LYS A 107 3.81 12.81 35.78
C LYS A 107 3.52 14.28 36.09
N GLN A 108 2.24 14.63 36.09
CA GLN A 108 1.71 15.89 36.58
C GLN A 108 2.34 16.17 37.95
N GLN A 109 3.21 17.17 38.03
CA GLN A 109 3.77 17.61 39.30
C GLN A 109 2.60 18.04 40.19
N ARG A 110 2.47 17.39 41.35
CA ARG A 110 1.41 17.67 42.30
C ARG A 110 1.54 19.13 42.74
N PHE A 111 0.45 19.88 42.57
CA PHE A 111 0.32 21.32 42.82
C PHE A 111 0.64 21.76 44.28
N GLY A 112 0.99 20.83 45.16
CA GLY A 112 1.32 21.07 46.56
C GLY A 112 2.78 21.45 46.84
N ASP A 113 3.71 21.17 45.92
CA ASP A 113 5.16 21.37 46.13
C ASP A 113 5.72 22.61 45.40
N THR A 114 4.86 23.38 44.74
CA THR A 114 5.26 24.64 44.09
C THR A 114 5.20 25.79 45.09
N TYR A 115 6.14 26.74 45.02
CA TYR A 115 6.20 27.96 45.85
C TYR A 115 4.86 28.71 45.93
N LEU A 116 4.01 28.61 44.91
CA LEU A 116 2.67 29.18 44.89
C LEU A 116 1.74 28.58 45.97
N GLY A 117 1.79 27.25 46.17
CA GLY A 117 1.00 26.56 47.19
C GLY A 117 1.49 26.86 48.62
N LEU A 118 2.80 27.02 48.78
CA LEU A 118 3.41 27.50 50.03
C LEU A 118 3.04 28.96 50.31
N ALA A 119 3.05 29.83 49.29
CA ALA A 119 2.67 31.24 49.43
C ALA A 119 1.20 31.42 49.82
N LEU A 120 0.29 30.64 49.23
CA LEU A 120 -1.14 30.64 49.59
C LEU A 120 -1.38 30.21 51.05
N LYS A 121 -0.67 29.18 51.53
CA LYS A 121 -0.74 28.77 52.94
C LYS A 121 -0.20 29.84 53.88
N GLY A 122 0.92 30.47 53.52
CA GLY A 122 1.51 31.57 54.27
C GLY A 122 0.55 32.75 54.41
N LEU A 123 -0.07 33.16 53.30
CA LEU A 123 -1.08 34.24 53.28
C LEU A 123 -2.31 33.90 54.15
N GLY A 124 -2.78 32.65 54.13
CA GLY A 124 -3.90 32.21 54.97
C GLY A 124 -3.61 32.34 56.47
N ILE A 125 -2.41 31.93 56.91
CA ILE A 125 -2.00 32.06 58.31
C ILE A 125 -1.87 33.54 58.70
N PHE A 126 -1.31 34.38 57.81
CA PHE A 126 -1.15 35.80 58.06
C PHE A 126 -2.51 36.52 58.21
N ALA A 127 -3.46 36.22 57.31
CA ALA A 127 -4.81 36.78 57.39
C ALA A 127 -5.54 36.39 58.68
N LEU A 128 -5.42 35.12 59.11
CA LEU A 128 -5.97 34.67 60.39
C LEU A 128 -5.36 35.40 61.58
N GLY A 129 -4.05 35.64 61.57
CA GLY A 129 -3.36 36.43 62.60
C GLY A 129 -3.88 37.85 62.68
N VAL A 130 -4.05 38.53 61.53
CA VAL A 130 -4.59 39.90 61.48
C VAL A 130 -6.03 39.96 61.99
N ILE A 131 -6.87 38.99 61.61
CA ILE A 131 -8.25 38.91 62.10
C ILE A 131 -8.30 38.70 63.62
N ALA A 132 -7.45 37.83 64.15
CA ALA A 132 -7.38 37.59 65.60
C ALA A 132 -6.97 38.84 66.36
N ILE A 133 -5.97 39.59 65.86
CA ILE A 133 -5.52 40.86 66.47
C ILE A 133 -6.63 41.91 66.40
N TYR A 134 -7.33 42.01 65.26
CA TYR A 134 -8.43 42.96 65.09
C TYR A 134 -9.58 42.67 66.07
N LEU A 135 -9.97 41.41 66.23
CA LEU A 135 -11.00 40.99 67.20
C LEU A 135 -10.58 41.28 68.64
N LEU A 136 -9.32 41.01 69.00
CA LEU A 136 -8.78 41.33 70.33
C LEU A 136 -8.81 42.83 70.62
N ASN A 137 -8.45 43.65 69.64
CA ASN A 137 -8.49 45.10 69.77
C ASN A 137 -9.94 45.63 69.91
N LEU A 138 -10.89 45.01 69.22
CA LEU A 138 -12.31 45.38 69.30
C LEU A 138 -12.94 44.99 70.64
N VAL A 139 -12.47 43.90 71.26
CA VAL A 139 -12.91 43.45 72.59
C VAL A 139 -12.21 44.19 73.73
N ALA A 140 -10.95 44.61 73.55
CA ALA A 140 -10.20 45.38 74.56
C ALA A 140 -10.48 46.89 74.51
N GLY A 141 -11.06 47.39 73.41
CA GLY A 141 -11.45 48.78 73.22
C GLY A 141 -12.92 49.09 73.53
N ALA A 142 -13.69 48.12 74.02
CA ALA A 142 -15.05 48.27 74.55
C ALA A 142 -15.04 48.16 76.08
#